data_AF-A0A1T4V8R9-F1
#
_entry.id   AF-A0A1T4V8R9-F1
#
_cell.length_a   1.000
_cell.length_b   1.000
_cell.length_c   1.000
_cell.angle_alpha   90.00
_cell.angle_beta   90.00
_cell.angle_gamma   90.00
#
_symmetry.space_group_name_H-M   'P 1'
#
loop_
_entity.id
_entity.type
_entity.pdbx_description
1 polymer ?
#
loop_
_entity_poly.entity_id
_entity_poly.type
_entity_poly.pdbx_seq_one_letter_code
_entity_poly.pdbx_strand_id
1 'polypeptide(L)'
;MKKSRLSLSVSALIIGAIPMTTLTVSPSAYAASDADCSIWLCLPTGFPSGCGDAKSAFKRRIKKLKPPLPNFSSCLLKNSPSGSSMSYKENVAAKMPDGSYIHGRPCIYKRYNKDNITWTPYKCTGTWYYIDTYMGKQGYGERFYYQR
;
A
#
# COMPACT_ATOMS: atom_id res chain seq x y z
N MET A 1 17.68 65.09 -43.61
CA MET A 1 16.51 65.91 -43.24
C MET A 1 15.75 65.21 -42.13
N LYS A 2 15.40 65.94 -41.06
CA LYS A 2 14.66 65.48 -39.86
C LYS A 2 13.25 64.96 -40.21
N LYS A 3 12.74 64.00 -39.43
CA LYS A 3 11.56 64.18 -38.56
C LYS A 3 11.30 62.95 -37.67
N SER A 4 11.49 63.19 -36.37
CA SER A 4 10.87 62.47 -35.24
C SER A 4 9.35 62.61 -35.28
N ARG A 5 8.61 61.57 -34.84
CA ARG A 5 7.36 61.72 -34.08
C ARG A 5 7.17 60.57 -33.09
N LEU A 6 7.27 60.94 -31.82
CA LEU A 6 6.75 60.26 -30.65
C LEU A 6 5.21 60.30 -30.68
N SER A 7 4.52 59.21 -30.30
CA SER A 7 3.16 59.29 -29.73
C SER A 7 2.91 58.12 -28.79
N LEU A 8 2.82 58.44 -27.51
CA LEU A 8 2.23 57.62 -26.45
C LEU A 8 0.73 57.48 -26.70
N SER A 9 0.18 56.28 -26.52
CA SER A 9 -1.23 56.09 -26.19
C SER A 9 -1.31 55.14 -25.01
N VAL A 10 -1.55 55.72 -23.83
CA VAL A 10 -1.93 55.00 -22.61
C VAL A 10 -3.42 54.70 -22.74
N SER A 11 -3.78 53.43 -22.91
CA SER A 11 -5.17 52.97 -22.77
C SER A 11 -5.26 52.08 -21.55
N ALA A 12 -5.64 52.69 -20.43
CA ALA A 12 -6.09 51.99 -19.24
C ALA A 12 -7.50 51.42 -19.51
N LEU A 13 -7.62 50.10 -19.58
CA LEU A 13 -8.89 49.39 -19.49
C LEU A 13 -8.87 48.57 -18.21
N ILE A 14 -9.41 49.18 -17.16
CA ILE A 14 -9.75 48.53 -15.90
C ILE A 14 -11.09 47.84 -16.13
N ILE A 15 -11.09 46.51 -16.27
CA ILE A 15 -12.31 45.70 -16.23
C ILE A 15 -12.09 44.55 -15.24
N GLY A 16 -12.73 44.71 -14.07
CA GLY A 16 -13.32 43.64 -13.26
C GLY A 16 -12.45 42.44 -12.88
N ALA A 17 -11.85 42.48 -11.69
CA ALA A 17 -11.44 41.28 -10.98
C ALA A 17 -12.68 40.49 -10.53
N ILE A 18 -13.00 39.40 -11.22
CA ILE A 18 -13.90 38.35 -10.72
C ILE A 18 -13.00 37.32 -10.04
N PRO A 19 -13.00 37.18 -8.70
CA PRO A 19 -12.38 36.03 -8.08
C PRO A 19 -13.26 34.82 -8.42
N MET A 20 -12.87 34.08 -9.45
CA MET A 20 -13.47 32.78 -9.73
C MET A 20 -12.94 31.81 -8.67
N THR A 21 -13.60 31.80 -7.51
CA THR A 21 -13.33 30.86 -6.42
C THR A 21 -13.76 29.48 -6.91
N THR A 22 -12.88 28.79 -7.62
CA THR A 22 -13.05 27.37 -7.92
C THR A 22 -12.96 26.62 -6.60
N LEU A 23 -14.12 26.27 -6.04
CA LEU A 23 -14.22 25.24 -5.01
C LEU A 23 -13.71 23.94 -5.62
N THR A 24 -12.42 23.67 -5.46
CA THR A 24 -11.84 22.35 -5.68
C THR A 24 -12.38 21.46 -4.57
N VAL A 25 -13.59 20.94 -4.76
CA VAL A 25 -14.07 19.79 -4.01
C VAL A 25 -13.24 18.62 -4.52
N SER A 26 -12.10 18.39 -3.87
CA SER A 26 -11.33 17.16 -4.01
C SER A 26 -12.30 16.03 -3.68
N PRO A 27 -12.65 15.13 -4.62
CA PRO A 27 -13.44 13.98 -4.26
C PRO A 27 -12.63 13.22 -3.23
N SER A 28 -13.15 13.10 -2.02
CA SER A 28 -12.75 12.08 -1.06
C SER A 28 -13.24 10.73 -1.58
N ALA A 29 -12.79 10.36 -2.77
CA ALA A 29 -12.61 8.96 -3.07
C ALA A 29 -11.64 8.45 -1.99
N TYR A 30 -11.94 7.31 -1.38
CA TYR A 30 -10.90 6.52 -0.74
C TYR A 30 -9.96 5.98 -1.83
N ALA A 31 -9.26 6.89 -2.52
CA ALA A 31 -8.10 6.55 -3.31
C ALA A 31 -7.09 5.97 -2.32
N ALA A 32 -6.61 4.76 -2.58
CA ALA A 32 -5.41 4.31 -1.91
C ALA A 32 -4.34 5.39 -2.14
N SER A 33 -3.77 5.93 -1.06
CA SER A 33 -2.68 6.92 -1.19
C SER A 33 -1.53 6.30 -1.98
N ASP A 34 -0.68 7.11 -2.61
CA ASP A 34 0.47 6.62 -3.38
C ASP A 34 1.35 5.64 -2.59
N ALA A 35 1.51 5.88 -1.28
CA ALA A 35 2.21 4.97 -0.36
C ALA A 35 1.49 3.62 -0.16
N ASP A 36 0.16 3.61 -0.12
CA ASP A 36 -0.65 2.38 -0.03
C ASP A 36 -0.55 1.60 -1.36
N CYS A 37 -0.61 2.28 -2.51
CA CYS A 37 -0.46 1.63 -3.81
C CYS A 37 0.95 1.09 -4.07
N SER A 38 1.97 1.77 -3.56
CA SER A 38 3.37 1.33 -3.64
C SER A 38 3.63 0.01 -2.90
N ILE A 39 2.72 -0.43 -2.02
CA ILE A 39 2.80 -1.76 -1.40
C ILE A 39 2.83 -2.86 -2.48
N TRP A 40 2.08 -2.73 -3.57
CA TRP A 40 2.05 -3.73 -4.65
C TRP A 40 3.40 -3.92 -5.34
N LEU A 41 4.22 -2.87 -5.40
CA LEU A 41 5.55 -2.91 -6.01
C LEU A 41 6.61 -3.38 -5.02
N CYS A 42 6.49 -2.98 -3.75
CA CYS A 42 7.52 -3.21 -2.73
C CYS A 42 7.38 -4.53 -1.97
N LEU A 43 6.16 -5.05 -1.83
CA LEU A 43 5.90 -6.28 -1.05
C LEU A 43 6.56 -7.53 -1.66
N PRO A 44 6.52 -7.76 -3.00
CA PRO A 44 7.11 -8.96 -3.61
C PRO A 44 8.63 -9.08 -3.43
N THR A 45 9.30 -8.00 -3.00
CA THR A 45 10.74 -7.95 -2.74
C THR A 45 11.06 -7.74 -1.25
N GLY A 46 10.06 -7.85 -0.38
CA GLY A 46 10.24 -7.75 1.08
C GLY A 46 10.50 -6.34 1.61
N PHE A 47 10.10 -5.30 0.87
CA PHE A 47 10.36 -3.88 1.18
C PHE A 47 11.85 -3.53 1.26
N PRO A 48 12.58 -3.54 0.13
CA PRO A 48 13.99 -3.15 0.07
C PRO A 48 14.20 -1.66 0.40
N SER A 49 15.45 -1.20 0.36
CA SER A 49 15.77 0.23 0.48
C SER A 49 14.97 1.06 -0.52
N GLY A 50 14.37 2.17 -0.06
CA GLY A 50 13.47 3.00 -0.87
C GLY A 50 11.97 2.67 -0.71
N CYS A 51 11.62 1.52 -0.11
CA CYS A 51 10.23 1.12 0.14
C CYS A 51 9.72 1.46 1.55
N GLY A 52 10.33 2.45 2.22
CA GLY A 52 10.02 2.82 3.61
C GLY A 52 8.57 3.27 3.82
N ASP A 53 8.04 4.08 2.91
CA ASP A 53 6.66 4.57 2.97
C ASP A 53 5.65 3.46 2.72
N ALA A 54 5.92 2.58 1.75
CA ALA A 54 5.10 1.41 1.48
C ALA A 54 5.08 0.45 2.70
N LYS A 55 6.22 0.20 3.34
CA LYS A 55 6.30 -0.63 4.55
C LYS A 55 5.51 -0.02 5.70
N SER A 56 5.59 1.30 5.86
CA SER A 56 4.84 2.04 6.88
C SER A 56 3.34 2.02 6.60
N ALA A 57 2.94 2.17 5.34
CA ALA A 57 1.57 2.03 4.88
C ALA A 57 1.02 0.64 5.16
N PHE A 58 1.76 -0.42 4.80
CA PHE A 58 1.42 -1.80 5.10
C PHE A 58 1.16 -2.01 6.59
N LYS A 59 2.15 -1.66 7.45
CA LYS A 59 2.01 -1.77 8.91
C LYS A 59 0.80 -1.01 9.45
N ARG A 60 0.54 0.19 8.92
CA ARG A 60 -0.60 1.03 9.30
C ARG A 60 -1.93 0.37 8.93
N ARG A 61 -2.03 -0.30 7.77
CA ARG A 61 -3.23 -1.04 7.37
C ARG A 61 -3.49 -2.20 8.32
N ILE A 62 -2.46 -2.98 8.65
CA ILE A 62 -2.55 -4.08 9.62
C ILE A 62 -3.00 -3.60 11.00
N LYS A 63 -2.36 -2.55 11.53
CA LYS A 63 -2.74 -1.95 12.82
C LYS A 63 -4.18 -1.43 12.84
N LYS A 64 -4.71 -1.01 11.69
CA LYS A 64 -6.10 -0.55 11.52
C LYS A 64 -7.07 -1.67 11.13
N LEU A 65 -6.65 -2.94 11.22
CA LEU A 65 -7.44 -4.12 10.85
C LEU A 65 -7.97 -4.05 9.41
N LYS A 66 -7.24 -3.36 8.52
CA LYS A 66 -7.53 -3.31 7.09
C LYS A 66 -6.82 -4.47 6.38
N PRO A 67 -7.29 -4.87 5.19
CA PRO A 67 -6.58 -5.85 4.36
C PRO A 67 -5.14 -5.37 4.06
N PRO A 68 -4.14 -6.26 4.06
CA PRO A 68 -2.72 -5.90 3.97
C PRO A 68 -2.38 -5.06 2.74
N LEU A 69 -2.97 -5.37 1.59
CA LEU A 69 -2.84 -4.59 0.36
C LEU A 69 -4.15 -3.83 0.09
N PRO A 70 -4.08 -2.63 -0.52
CA PRO A 70 -5.27 -1.97 -1.05
C PRO A 70 -5.88 -2.78 -2.21
N ASN A 71 -7.10 -2.44 -2.58
CA ASN A 71 -7.67 -2.97 -3.81
C ASN A 71 -6.76 -2.57 -4.99
N PHE A 72 -6.35 -3.54 -5.81
CA PHE A 72 -5.46 -3.27 -6.93
C PHE A 72 -6.07 -2.31 -7.95
N SER A 73 -7.39 -2.39 -8.20
CA SER A 73 -8.04 -1.53 -9.20
C SER A 73 -8.01 -0.04 -8.82
N SER A 74 -7.95 0.30 -7.54
CA SER A 74 -7.79 1.69 -7.08
C SER A 74 -6.36 2.22 -7.26
N CYS A 75 -5.40 1.34 -7.57
CA CYS A 75 -4.00 1.66 -7.80
C CYS A 75 -3.62 1.61 -9.30
N LEU A 76 -4.56 1.22 -10.16
CA LEU A 76 -4.39 1.27 -11.60
C LEU A 76 -4.52 2.71 -12.09
N LEU A 77 -3.54 3.18 -12.85
CA LEU A 77 -3.65 4.44 -13.58
C LEU A 77 -4.72 4.30 -14.68
N LYS A 78 -5.58 5.31 -14.83
CA LYS A 78 -6.75 5.29 -15.73
C LYS A 78 -6.44 5.01 -17.21
N ASN A 79 -5.17 5.10 -17.61
CA ASN A 79 -4.69 4.88 -18.99
C ASN A 79 -3.65 3.76 -19.09
N SER A 80 -3.57 2.87 -18.10
CA SER A 80 -2.65 1.73 -18.19
C SER A 80 -3.15 0.79 -19.30
N PRO A 81 -2.31 0.42 -20.29
CA PRO A 81 -2.63 -0.69 -21.18
C PRO A 81 -2.94 -1.90 -20.30
N SER A 82 -3.92 -2.73 -20.68
CA SER A 82 -4.45 -3.90 -19.96
C SER A 82 -3.35 -4.71 -19.28
N GLY A 83 -2.91 -4.22 -18.14
CA GLY A 83 -1.61 -4.51 -17.54
C GLY A 83 -1.90 -5.44 -16.40
N SER A 84 -1.24 -6.59 -16.45
CA SER A 84 -1.40 -7.75 -15.59
C SER A 84 -2.13 -7.48 -14.28
N SER A 85 -3.34 -8.03 -14.14
CA SER A 85 -4.11 -7.98 -12.90
C SER A 85 -3.28 -8.54 -11.75
N MET A 86 -2.99 -7.73 -10.73
CA MET A 86 -2.32 -8.22 -9.53
C MET A 86 -3.34 -8.63 -8.48
N SER A 87 -3.05 -9.75 -7.81
CA SER A 87 -3.84 -10.25 -6.68
C SER A 87 -2.90 -10.75 -5.59
N TYR A 88 -3.43 -10.99 -4.40
CA TYR A 88 -2.67 -11.59 -3.31
C TYR A 88 -3.52 -12.63 -2.59
N LYS A 89 -2.84 -13.60 -1.98
CA LYS A 89 -3.44 -14.52 -1.01
C LYS A 89 -2.73 -14.35 0.31
N GLU A 90 -3.51 -14.11 1.35
CA GLU A 90 -3.03 -14.07 2.72
C GLU A 90 -3.39 -15.37 3.42
N ASN A 91 -2.44 -15.94 4.14
CA ASN A 91 -2.63 -17.16 4.92
C ASN A 91 -1.89 -17.08 6.26
N VAL A 92 -2.18 -18.04 7.14
CA VAL A 92 -1.56 -18.15 8.46
C VAL A 92 -0.36 -19.10 8.42
N ALA A 93 0.63 -18.87 9.28
CA ALA A 93 1.73 -19.79 9.54
C ALA A 93 2.10 -19.82 11.03
N ALA A 94 2.61 -20.95 11.49
CA ALA A 94 3.19 -21.08 12.81
C ALA A 94 4.70 -20.83 12.69
N LYS A 95 5.22 -19.87 13.46
CA LYS A 95 6.65 -19.63 13.54
C LYS A 95 7.29 -20.63 14.50
N MET A 96 8.39 -21.24 14.07
CA MET A 96 9.13 -22.23 14.84
C MET A 96 10.36 -21.60 15.52
N PRO A 97 10.94 -22.25 16.56
CA PRO A 97 12.11 -21.71 17.26
C PRO A 97 13.37 -21.57 16.39
N ASP A 98 13.51 -22.40 15.36
CA ASP A 98 14.60 -22.35 14.38
C ASP A 98 14.44 -21.23 13.33
N GLY A 99 13.36 -20.45 13.42
CA GLY A 99 13.03 -19.38 12.48
C GLY A 99 12.22 -19.84 11.27
N SER A 100 11.95 -21.14 11.12
CA SER A 100 11.13 -21.66 10.03
C SER A 100 9.63 -21.39 10.26
N TYR A 101 8.84 -21.59 9.20
CA TYR A 101 7.39 -21.38 9.20
C TYR A 101 6.65 -22.62 8.72
N ILE A 102 5.69 -23.10 9.50
CA ILE A 102 4.74 -24.12 9.07
C ILE A 102 3.52 -23.41 8.47
N HIS A 103 3.34 -23.50 7.15
CA HIS A 103 2.27 -22.79 6.43
C HIS A 103 0.91 -23.46 6.63
N GLY A 104 -0.15 -22.66 6.59
CA GLY A 104 -1.54 -23.12 6.69
C GLY A 104 -1.98 -23.52 8.10
N ARG A 105 -1.13 -23.35 9.12
CA ARG A 105 -1.46 -23.70 10.51
C ARG A 105 -1.10 -22.56 11.46
N PRO A 106 -2.00 -22.13 12.36
CA PRO A 106 -1.66 -21.19 13.43
C PRO A 106 -0.87 -21.91 14.53
N CYS A 107 -0.17 -21.12 15.35
CA CYS A 107 0.39 -21.56 16.61
C CYS A 107 -0.63 -21.37 17.72
N ILE A 108 -1.17 -22.47 18.25
CA ILE A 108 -2.19 -22.49 19.29
C ILE A 108 -1.56 -23.06 20.56
N TYR A 109 -1.83 -22.45 21.72
CA TYR A 109 -1.55 -23.07 23.00
C TYR A 109 -2.85 -23.54 23.66
N LYS A 110 -2.80 -24.71 24.28
CA LYS A 110 -3.83 -25.22 25.19
C LYS A 110 -3.24 -25.24 26.59
N ARG A 111 -3.92 -24.57 27.53
CA ARG A 111 -3.55 -24.56 28.94
C ARG A 111 -4.48 -25.51 29.68
N TYR A 112 -3.91 -26.55 30.30
CA TYR A 112 -4.67 -27.53 31.09
C TYR A 112 -4.68 -27.15 32.58
N ASN A 113 -3.56 -26.66 33.09
CA ASN A 113 -3.42 -26.06 34.43
C ASN A 113 -2.33 -24.97 34.37
N LYS A 114 -1.94 -24.37 35.50
CA LYS A 114 -0.97 -23.26 35.51
C LYS A 114 0.39 -23.63 34.89
N ASP A 115 0.80 -24.90 35.00
CA ASP A 115 2.13 -25.38 34.61
C ASP A 115 2.11 -26.23 33.33
N ASN A 116 0.95 -26.74 32.92
CA ASN A 116 0.78 -27.59 31.75
C ASN A 116 0.22 -26.78 30.58
N ILE A 117 1.13 -26.33 29.73
CA ILE A 117 0.84 -25.64 28.47
C ILE A 117 1.38 -26.49 27.32
N THR A 118 0.49 -26.86 26.41
CA THR A 118 0.85 -27.58 25.19
C THR A 118 0.68 -26.68 23.98
N TRP A 119 1.72 -26.57 23.16
CA TRP A 119 1.71 -25.83 21.90
C TRP A 119 1.44 -26.76 20.73
N THR A 120 0.65 -26.28 19.77
CA THR A 120 0.36 -26.94 18.50
C THR A 120 0.54 -25.92 17.37
N PRO A 121 1.51 -26.08 16.46
CA PRO A 121 2.55 -27.13 16.41
C PRO A 121 3.44 -27.17 17.65
N TYR A 122 4.02 -28.34 17.95
CA TYR A 122 4.87 -28.51 19.13
C TYR A 122 6.01 -27.48 19.14
N LYS A 123 6.15 -26.73 20.25
CA LYS A 123 7.13 -25.65 20.44
C LYS A 123 7.02 -24.45 19.47
N CYS A 124 5.91 -24.27 18.76
CA CYS A 124 5.74 -23.04 17.98
C CYS A 124 5.82 -21.80 18.89
N THR A 125 6.37 -20.71 18.36
CA THR A 125 6.66 -19.48 19.12
C THR A 125 5.63 -18.39 18.90
N GLY A 126 4.82 -18.50 17.85
CA GLY A 126 3.74 -17.56 17.59
C GLY A 126 3.01 -17.81 16.28
N THR A 127 1.83 -17.19 16.17
CA THR A 127 1.05 -17.17 14.93
C THR A 127 1.48 -15.98 14.09
N TRP A 128 1.90 -16.26 12.86
CA TRP A 128 2.31 -15.30 11.85
C TRP A 128 1.40 -15.41 10.64
N TYR A 129 1.47 -14.42 9.78
CA TYR A 129 0.74 -14.36 8.52
C TYR A 129 1.76 -14.25 7.39
N TYR A 130 1.37 -14.71 6.22
CA TYR A 130 2.17 -14.51 5.03
C TYR A 130 1.32 -14.15 3.83
N ILE A 131 1.95 -13.47 2.89
CA ILE A 131 1.32 -12.99 1.67
C ILE A 131 2.08 -13.55 0.48
N ASP A 132 1.34 -14.25 -0.37
CA ASP A 132 1.76 -14.62 -1.71
C ASP A 132 1.15 -13.61 -2.69
N THR A 133 1.99 -12.95 -3.48
CA THR A 133 1.55 -11.99 -4.51
C THR A 133 1.51 -12.71 -5.86
N TYR A 134 0.54 -12.34 -6.69
CA TYR A 134 0.35 -12.92 -8.02
C TYR A 134 0.20 -11.81 -9.05
N MET A 135 0.79 -12.04 -10.22
CA MET A 135 0.60 -11.23 -11.41
C MET A 135 -0.08 -12.12 -12.46
N GLY A 136 -1.35 -11.85 -12.73
CA GLY A 136 -2.23 -12.80 -13.42
C GLY A 136 -2.45 -14.06 -12.58
N LYS A 137 -2.05 -15.22 -13.12
CA LYS A 137 -2.13 -16.53 -12.44
C LYS A 137 -0.78 -17.02 -11.90
N GLN A 138 0.30 -16.29 -12.16
CA GLN A 138 1.66 -16.67 -11.78
C GLN A 138 2.06 -16.00 -10.47
N GLY A 139 2.75 -16.74 -9.60
CA GLY A 139 3.36 -16.16 -8.40
C GLY A 139 4.37 -15.08 -8.77
N TYR A 140 4.32 -13.96 -8.05
CA TYR A 140 5.14 -12.78 -8.32
C TYR A 140 5.92 -12.40 -7.05
N GLY A 141 7.25 -12.51 -7.15
CA GLY A 141 8.19 -12.26 -6.07
C GLY A 141 8.13 -13.27 -4.93
N GLU A 142 8.68 -12.87 -3.79
CA GLU A 142 8.83 -13.68 -2.61
C GLU A 142 7.62 -13.58 -1.68
N ARG A 143 7.41 -14.65 -0.91
CA ARG A 143 6.44 -14.67 0.17
C ARG A 143 6.88 -13.74 1.30
N PHE A 144 6.00 -12.84 1.69
CA PHE A 144 6.29 -11.91 2.79
C PHE A 144 5.61 -12.33 4.09
N TYR A 145 6.40 -12.55 5.15
CA TYR A 145 5.90 -12.90 6.49
C TYR A 145 5.74 -11.68 7.38
N TYR A 146 4.68 -11.64 8.18
CA TYR A 146 4.41 -10.56 9.12
C TYR A 146 3.54 -11.01 10.30
N GLN A 147 3.42 -10.15 11.30
CA GLN A 147 2.54 -10.35 12.46
C GLN A 147 1.48 -9.24 12.51
N ARG A 148 0.27 -9.58 12.94
CA ARG A 148 -0.85 -8.66 13.14
C ARG A 148 -0.83 -8.02 14.53
#